data_AF-A0A351TQP8-F1
#
_entry.id   AF-A0A351TQP8-F1
#
_cell.length_a   1.000
_cell.length_b   1.000
_cell.length_c   1.000
_cell.angle_alpha   90.00
_cell.angle_beta   90.00
_cell.angle_gamma   90.00
#
_symmetry.space_group_name_H-M   'P 1'
#
loop_
_entity.id
_entity.type
_entity.pdbx_description
1 polymer ?
#
loop_
_entity_poly.entity_id
_entity_poly.type
_entity_poly.pdbx_seq_one_letter_code
_entity_poly.pdbx_strand_id
1 'polypeptide(L)'
;GIAGKKGFAAINIEKDMMNSEVGFGRKVLNVFEDNGISFEHMPSGIDTMTIFVHQSEFEEKEQKVLAGIHRAVAPDFIDLEANLALIAVVGRGMRATRGTAGRIFSALAHANINVKMIDQGSS
;
A
#
# COMPACT_ATOMS: atom_id res chain seq x y z
N GLY A 1 -17.65 13.90 0.91
CA GLY A 1 -18.08 12.61 0.34
C GLY A 1 -17.23 11.51 0.91
N ILE A 2 -17.78 10.30 0.99
CA ILE A 2 -17.04 9.09 1.36
C ILE A 2 -17.24 8.12 0.20
N ALA A 3 -16.14 7.58 -0.33
CA ALA A 3 -16.13 6.56 -1.37
C ALA A 3 -15.29 5.38 -0.89
N GLY A 4 -15.55 4.19 -1.39
CA GLY A 4 -14.75 3.02 -1.06
C GLY A 4 -14.78 1.98 -2.15
N LYS A 5 -13.72 1.18 -2.22
CA LYS A 5 -13.57 0.09 -3.19
C LYS A 5 -12.93 -1.12 -2.47
N LYS A 6 -13.43 -2.32 -2.76
CA LYS A 6 -12.91 -3.60 -2.26
C LYS A 6 -12.00 -4.24 -3.32
N GLY A 7 -11.34 -5.33 -2.95
CA GLY A 7 -10.55 -6.15 -3.89
C GLY A 7 -9.14 -5.62 -4.08
N PHE A 8 -8.52 -5.20 -2.98
CA PHE A 8 -7.12 -4.84 -2.94
C PHE A 8 -6.30 -5.90 -2.22
N ALA A 9 -5.05 -6.03 -2.63
CA ALA A 9 -4.03 -6.77 -1.93
C ALA A 9 -2.86 -5.85 -1.59
N ALA A 10 -2.14 -6.17 -0.51
CA ALA A 10 -0.91 -5.50 -0.10
C ALA A 10 0.26 -6.49 -0.18
N ILE A 11 1.34 -6.06 -0.81
CA ILE A 11 2.62 -6.76 -0.84
C ILE A 11 3.56 -6.01 0.09
N ASN A 12 3.84 -6.58 1.26
CA ASN A 12 4.77 -6.05 2.24
C ASN A 12 6.16 -6.61 1.95
N ILE A 13 7.14 -5.73 1.72
CA ILE A 13 8.53 -6.09 1.44
C ILE A 13 9.37 -5.54 2.57
N GLU A 14 10.15 -6.39 3.22
CA GLU A 14 11.06 -6.03 4.30
C GLU A 14 12.50 -6.34 3.89
N LYS A 15 13.38 -5.36 4.11
CA LYS A 15 14.81 -5.47 3.88
C LYS A 15 15.55 -4.52 4.80
N ASP A 16 16.54 -5.03 5.53
CA ASP A 16 17.40 -4.21 6.39
C ASP A 16 18.06 -3.07 5.59
N MET A 17 17.97 -1.85 6.13
CA MET A 17 18.51 -0.63 5.55
C MET A 17 18.00 -0.36 4.12
N MET A 18 16.77 -0.76 3.81
CA MET A 18 16.16 -0.60 2.48
C MET A 18 16.25 0.84 1.96
N ASN A 19 15.99 1.83 2.82
CA ASN A 19 16.04 3.25 2.47
C ASN A 19 17.43 3.75 2.02
N SER A 20 18.49 2.99 2.31
CA SER A 20 19.87 3.31 1.95
C SER A 20 20.27 2.66 0.62
N GLU A 21 19.49 1.70 0.13
CA GLU A 21 19.68 1.11 -1.20
C GLU A 21 19.12 2.03 -2.28
N VAL A 22 20.00 2.72 -2.99
CA VAL A 22 19.61 3.65 -4.07
C VAL A 22 18.81 2.93 -5.15
N GLY A 23 17.59 3.43 -5.36
CA GLY A 23 16.69 2.94 -6.39
C GLY A 23 15.89 1.70 -5.99
N PHE A 24 15.89 1.27 -4.72
CA PHE A 24 15.09 0.14 -4.25
C PHE A 24 13.63 0.23 -4.73
N GLY A 25 12.96 1.36 -4.43
CA GLY A 25 11.56 1.52 -4.81
C GLY A 25 11.33 1.49 -6.33
N ARG A 26 12.25 2.06 -7.12
CA ARG A 26 12.20 1.98 -8.59
C ARG A 26 12.34 0.53 -9.07
N LYS A 27 13.28 -0.23 -8.51
CA LYS A 27 13.51 -1.64 -8.87
C LYS A 27 12.27 -2.48 -8.57
N VAL A 28 11.65 -2.27 -7.41
CA VAL A 28 10.39 -2.93 -7.03
C VAL A 28 9.29 -2.56 -8.03
N LEU A 29 9.05 -1.27 -8.27
CA LEU A 29 8.01 -0.82 -9.20
C LEU A 29 8.23 -1.31 -10.64
N ASN A 30 9.48 -1.44 -11.09
CA ASN A 30 9.80 -2.02 -12.40
C ASN A 30 9.28 -3.46 -12.53
N VAL A 31 9.28 -4.24 -11.45
CA VAL A 31 8.72 -5.60 -11.46
C VAL A 31 7.21 -5.57 -11.71
N PHE A 32 6.48 -4.62 -11.10
CA PHE A 32 5.05 -4.46 -11.33
C PHE A 32 4.78 -3.96 -12.76
N GLU A 33 5.58 -3.02 -13.25
CA GLU A 33 5.53 -2.51 -14.64
C GLU A 33 5.74 -3.63 -15.66
N ASP A 34 6.79 -4.45 -15.51
CA ASP A 34 7.11 -5.58 -16.40
C ASP A 34 5.97 -6.62 -16.44
N ASN A 35 5.17 -6.69 -15.38
CA ASN A 35 4.01 -7.56 -15.27
C ASN A 35 2.69 -6.86 -15.67
N GLY A 36 2.72 -5.59 -16.06
CA GLY A 36 1.53 -4.80 -16.41
C GLY A 36 0.54 -4.70 -15.25
N ILE A 37 1.03 -4.42 -14.04
CA ILE A 37 0.22 -4.20 -12.84
C ILE A 37 0.40 -2.75 -12.40
N SER A 38 -0.70 -2.01 -12.26
CA SER A 38 -0.69 -0.69 -11.65
C SER A 38 -0.76 -0.81 -10.13
N PHE A 39 -0.08 0.10 -9.42
CA PHE A 39 -0.22 0.24 -7.97
C PHE A 39 -1.14 1.41 -7.64
N GLU A 40 -1.81 1.32 -6.48
CA GLU A 40 -2.68 2.36 -5.96
C GLU A 40 -1.93 3.24 -4.95
N HIS A 41 -1.25 2.62 -3.99
CA HIS A 41 -0.48 3.31 -2.95
C HIS A 41 0.83 2.57 -2.66
N MET A 42 1.83 3.32 -2.21
CA MET A 42 3.16 2.80 -1.94
C MET A 42 3.80 3.51 -0.73
N PRO A 43 3.39 3.20 0.51
CA PRO A 43 4.09 3.69 1.67
C PRO A 43 5.43 2.97 1.85
N SER A 44 6.42 3.70 2.36
CA SER A 44 7.74 3.19 2.70
C SER A 44 8.20 3.69 4.07
N GLY A 45 8.92 2.84 4.78
CA GLY A 45 9.65 3.16 6.01
C GLY A 45 11.17 3.11 5.80
N ILE A 46 11.89 2.83 6.88
CA ILE A 46 13.35 2.65 6.85
C ILE A 46 13.68 1.31 6.17
N ASP A 47 13.03 0.24 6.61
CA ASP A 47 13.32 -1.14 6.19
C ASP A 47 12.15 -1.81 5.44
N THR A 48 11.04 -1.10 5.29
CA THR A 48 9.78 -1.68 4.79
C THR A 48 9.19 -0.89 3.65
N MET A 49 8.64 -1.58 2.66
CA MET A 49 7.94 -1.00 1.54
C MET A 49 6.68 -1.83 1.28
N THR A 50 5.52 -1.19 1.25
CA THR A 50 4.26 -1.89 0.93
C THR A 50 3.75 -1.40 -0.42
N ILE A 51 3.32 -2.32 -1.28
CA ILE A 51 2.65 -2.00 -2.54
C ILE A 51 1.19 -2.43 -2.45
N PHE A 52 0.26 -1.49 -2.62
CA PHE A 52 -1.16 -1.78 -2.72
C PHE A 52 -1.56 -1.90 -4.19
N VAL A 53 -2.20 -3.01 -4.56
CA VAL A 53 -2.60 -3.30 -5.95
C VAL A 53 -4.03 -3.82 -6.00
N HIS A 54 -4.64 -3.79 -7.19
CA HIS A 54 -5.88 -4.53 -7.43
C HIS A 54 -5.62 -6.03 -7.38
N GLN A 55 -6.33 -6.72 -6.49
CA GLN A 55 -6.13 -8.15 -6.24
C GLN A 55 -6.33 -8.98 -7.51
N SER A 56 -7.36 -8.67 -8.30
CA SER A 56 -7.64 -9.34 -9.57
C SER A 56 -6.54 -9.19 -10.62
N GLU A 57 -5.75 -8.11 -10.58
CA GLU A 57 -4.64 -7.90 -11.52
C GLU A 57 -3.35 -8.62 -11.06
N PHE A 58 -3.26 -8.87 -9.76
CA PHE A 58 -2.10 -9.47 -9.11
C PHE A 58 -2.17 -11.00 -9.02
N GLU A 59 -3.32 -11.59 -8.70
CA GLU A 59 -3.48 -13.02 -8.40
C GLU A 59 -2.85 -13.94 -9.45
N GLU A 60 -3.13 -13.73 -10.74
CA GLU A 60 -2.59 -14.57 -11.82
C GLU A 60 -1.07 -14.40 -12.04
N LYS A 61 -0.47 -13.34 -11.49
CA LYS A 61 0.92 -12.93 -11.70
C LYS A 61 1.76 -13.02 -10.43
N GLU A 62 1.16 -13.39 -9.30
CA GLU A 62 1.77 -13.39 -7.96
C GLU A 62 3.17 -14.01 -7.97
N GLN A 63 3.28 -15.25 -8.44
CA GLN A 63 4.55 -15.99 -8.43
C GLN A 63 5.63 -15.30 -9.29
N LYS A 64 5.25 -14.69 -10.42
CA LYS A 64 6.18 -13.94 -11.28
C LYS A 64 6.64 -12.65 -10.60
N VAL A 65 5.72 -11.95 -9.93
CA VAL A 65 6.03 -10.71 -9.20
C VAL A 65 6.94 -11.01 -8.01
N LEU A 66 6.61 -12.00 -7.17
CA LEU A 66 7.44 -12.40 -6.04
C LEU A 66 8.85 -12.80 -6.48
N ALA A 67 8.96 -13.65 -7.50
CA ALA A 67 10.26 -14.04 -8.05
C ALA A 67 11.02 -12.83 -8.63
N GLY A 68 10.33 -11.88 -9.27
CA GLY A 68 10.89 -10.65 -9.78
C GLY A 68 11.44 -9.76 -8.67
N ILE A 69 10.68 -9.56 -7.59
CA ILE A 69 11.11 -8.79 -6.41
C ILE A 69 12.34 -9.43 -5.77
N HIS A 70 12.34 -10.75 -5.56
CA HIS A 70 13.49 -11.46 -5.01
C HIS A 70 14.76 -11.25 -5.84
N ARG A 71 14.66 -11.29 -7.17
CA ARG A 71 15.80 -11.04 -8.07
C ARG A 71 16.24 -9.58 -8.08
N ALA A 72 15.28 -8.65 -8.04
CA ALA A 72 15.55 -7.23 -8.19
C ALA A 72 16.21 -6.63 -6.96
N VAL A 73 15.78 -7.05 -5.77
CA VAL A 73 16.17 -6.37 -4.53
C VAL A 73 16.58 -7.30 -3.39
N ALA A 74 16.52 -8.63 -3.52
CA ALA A 74 16.90 -9.59 -2.48
C ALA A 74 16.39 -9.17 -1.07
N PRO A 75 15.06 -9.18 -0.86
CA PRO A 75 14.46 -8.81 0.42
C PRO A 75 14.67 -9.92 1.45
N ASP A 76 14.64 -9.54 2.73
CA ASP A 76 14.73 -10.48 3.85
C ASP A 76 13.42 -11.22 4.06
N PHE A 77 12.29 -10.52 3.85
CA PHE A 77 10.96 -11.08 4.00
C PHE A 77 9.96 -10.43 3.04
N ILE A 78 8.99 -11.22 2.57
CA ILE A 78 7.83 -10.73 1.80
C ILE A 78 6.56 -11.36 2.39
N ASP A 79 5.56 -10.53 2.64
CA ASP A 79 4.24 -10.95 3.11
C ASP A 79 3.13 -10.40 2.21
N LEU A 80 2.05 -11.19 2.10
CA LEU A 80 0.91 -10.89 1.24
C LEU A 80 -0.37 -10.84 2.07
N GLU A 81 -1.07 -9.72 1.98
CA GLU A 81 -2.39 -9.54 2.59
C GLU A 81 -3.44 -9.28 1.52
N ALA A 82 -4.40 -10.18 1.39
CA ALA A 82 -5.54 -10.06 0.48
C ALA A 82 -6.80 -9.55 1.20
N ASN A 83 -7.89 -9.37 0.43
CA ASN A 83 -9.21 -8.98 0.94
C ASN A 83 -9.25 -7.60 1.62
N LEU A 84 -8.45 -6.65 1.12
CA LEU A 84 -8.43 -5.29 1.61
C LEU A 84 -9.47 -4.42 0.89
N ALA A 85 -9.88 -3.36 1.59
CA ALA A 85 -10.72 -2.31 1.06
C ALA A 85 -10.08 -0.95 1.33
N LEU A 86 -10.16 -0.04 0.35
CA LEU A 86 -9.73 1.33 0.48
C LEU A 86 -10.95 2.23 0.65
N ILE A 87 -10.85 3.18 1.57
CA ILE A 87 -11.90 4.17 1.86
C ILE A 87 -11.29 5.56 1.68
N ALA A 88 -11.82 6.31 0.73
CA ALA A 88 -11.46 7.70 0.48
C ALA A 88 -12.49 8.63 1.15
N VAL A 89 -12.02 9.49 2.05
CA VAL A 89 -12.82 10.56 2.63
C VAL A 89 -12.39 11.88 1.99
N VAL A 90 -13.32 12.50 1.25
CA VAL A 90 -13.06 13.75 0.50
C VAL A 90 -13.93 14.88 1.04
N GLY A 91 -13.37 16.08 1.21
CA GLY A 91 -14.14 17.23 1.65
C GLY A 91 -13.37 18.54 1.49
N ARG A 92 -14.04 19.57 0.97
CA ARG A 92 -13.51 20.94 0.98
C ARG A 92 -13.26 21.34 2.44
N GLY A 93 -12.01 21.67 2.77
CA GLY A 93 -11.60 22.05 4.11
C GLY A 93 -11.12 20.91 5.01
N MET A 94 -11.12 19.64 4.58
CA MET A 94 -10.65 18.53 5.43
C MET A 94 -9.22 18.74 5.95
N ARG A 95 -8.34 19.31 5.13
CA ARG A 95 -6.96 19.68 5.50
C ARG A 95 -6.89 20.84 6.51
N ALA A 96 -7.84 21.78 6.47
CA ALA A 96 -7.84 22.98 7.32
C ALA A 96 -8.66 22.81 8.61
N THR A 97 -9.59 21.86 8.64
CA THR A 97 -10.47 21.61 9.79
C THR A 97 -9.83 20.63 10.76
N ARG A 98 -9.28 21.16 11.86
CA ARG A 98 -8.76 20.38 12.99
C ARG A 98 -9.81 19.39 13.50
N GLY A 99 -9.37 18.17 13.82
CA GLY A 99 -10.21 17.12 14.41
C GLY A 99 -10.95 16.22 13.40
N THR A 100 -10.92 16.51 12.10
CA THR A 100 -11.60 15.68 11.09
C THR A 100 -11.04 14.26 11.05
N ALA A 101 -9.71 14.11 10.98
CA ALA A 101 -9.04 12.81 11.03
C ALA A 101 -9.38 12.06 12.32
N GLY A 102 -9.34 12.75 13.47
CA GLY A 102 -9.71 12.16 14.76
C GLY A 102 -11.13 11.60 14.77
N ARG A 103 -12.12 12.35 14.25
CA ARG A 103 -13.50 11.88 14.14
C ARG A 103 -13.64 10.62 13.29
N ILE A 104 -12.88 10.52 12.19
CA ILE A 104 -12.88 9.36 11.30
C ILE A 104 -12.34 8.13 12.05
N PHE A 105 -11.15 8.24 12.65
CA PHE A 105 -10.54 7.11 13.35
C PHE A 105 -11.30 6.69 14.61
N SER A 106 -11.91 7.64 15.34
CA SER A 106 -12.81 7.31 16.45
C SER A 106 -14.03 6.51 15.98
N ALA A 107 -14.63 6.86 14.83
CA ALA A 107 -15.77 6.12 14.30
C ALA A 107 -15.38 4.68 13.90
N LEU A 108 -14.21 4.49 13.28
CA LEU A 108 -13.69 3.16 12.93
C LEU A 108 -13.39 2.32 14.17
N ALA A 109 -12.77 2.91 15.19
CA ALA A 109 -12.48 2.24 16.45
C ALA A 109 -13.77 1.78 17.16
N HIS A 110 -14.80 2.64 17.24
CA HIS A 110 -16.09 2.25 17.83
C HIS A 110 -16.78 1.11 17.06
N ALA A 111 -16.51 0.96 15.77
CA ALA A 111 -17.02 -0.13 14.94
C ALA A 111 -16.14 -1.40 14.99
N ASN A 112 -15.06 -1.41 15.78
CA ASN A 112 -14.06 -2.49 15.82
C ASN A 112 -13.45 -2.79 14.44
N ILE A 113 -13.23 -1.75 13.63
CA ILE A 113 -12.60 -1.86 12.31
C ILE A 113 -11.12 -1.55 12.43
N ASN A 114 -10.27 -2.50 12.02
CA ASN A 114 -8.82 -2.29 11.99
C ASN A 114 -8.42 -1.39 10.81
N VAL A 115 -7.40 -0.55 11.02
CA VAL A 115 -6.86 0.35 10.00
C VAL A 115 -5.45 -0.09 9.64
N LYS A 116 -5.28 -0.57 8.41
CA LYS A 116 -3.98 -1.06 7.92
C LYS A 116 -3.06 0.06 7.45
N MET A 117 -3.63 1.02 6.72
CA MET A 117 -2.88 2.10 6.10
C MET A 117 -3.68 3.40 6.20
N ILE A 118 -2.95 4.48 6.48
CA ILE A 118 -3.45 5.85 6.46
C ILE A 118 -2.56 6.59 5.48
N ASP A 119 -3.15 7.11 4.41
CA ASP A 119 -2.46 8.00 3.48
C ASP A 119 -3.24 9.31 3.37
N GLN A 120 -2.55 10.42 3.64
CA GLN A 120 -3.09 11.77 3.57
C GLN A 120 -1.95 12.74 3.22
N GLY A 121 -2.08 13.47 2.12
CA GLY A 121 -1.12 14.51 1.75
C GLY A 121 -0.88 14.65 0.25
N SER A 122 -1.24 13.64 -0.53
CA SER A 122 -1.12 13.59 -2.00
C SER A 122 -2.25 14.31 -2.77
N SER A 123 -3.09 15.10 -2.07
CA SER A 123 -4.26 15.81 -2.63
C SER A 123 -4.19 17.33 -2.49
#